data_AF-A0A6L5XYQ2-F1
#
_entry.id   AF-A0A6L5XYQ2-F1
#
_cell.length_a   1.000
_cell.length_b   1.000
_cell.length_c   1.000
_cell.angle_alpha   90.00
_cell.angle_beta   90.00
_cell.angle_gamma   90.00
#
_symmetry.space_group_name_H-M   'P 1'
#
loop_
_entity.id
_entity.type
_entity.pdbx_description
1 polymer ?
#
loop_
_entity_poly.entity_id
_entity_poly.type
_entity_poly.pdbx_seq_one_letter_code
_entity_poly.pdbx_strand_id
1 'polypeptide(L)'
;MYYFLEIGFFVTLILVVGISITAFINQVASKEEGFFIKQVRKYYALSIVFFLLFAATRMIYVSVADVSNIPIVDGMAIGAEHSLTENQFLVSYKTAGRSFRQTIKIKEEELEQVRVACTAKEGEVFLKMTQQATEKTFNVTNFDGIIDMKGFHAGEINLETYNKQAKEVSVEVIWKR
;
A
#
# COMPACT_ATOMS: atom_id res chain seq x y z
N MET A 1 -10.78 -1.73 -0.31
CA MET A 1 -12.19 -2.14 -0.17
C MET A 1 -13.19 -1.01 -0.44
N TYR A 2 -12.89 0.26 -0.08
CA TYR A 2 -13.76 1.42 -0.34
C TYR A 2 -14.11 1.65 -1.83
N TYR A 3 -13.17 1.44 -2.75
CA TYR A 3 -13.39 1.70 -4.18
C TYR A 3 -14.46 0.82 -4.85
N PHE A 4 -14.64 -0.43 -4.40
CA PHE A 4 -15.62 -1.34 -5.01
C PHE A 4 -17.07 -0.93 -4.68
N LEU A 5 -17.30 -0.36 -3.49
CA LEU A 5 -18.62 0.09 -3.04
C LEU A 5 -19.07 1.35 -3.79
N GLU A 6 -18.17 2.29 -4.05
CA GLU A 6 -18.49 3.49 -4.85
C GLU A 6 -18.79 3.14 -6.31
N ILE A 7 -18.03 2.22 -6.91
CA ILE A 7 -18.26 1.78 -8.30
C ILE A 7 -19.62 1.10 -8.43
N GLY A 8 -19.98 0.22 -7.49
CA GLY A 8 -21.28 -0.45 -7.49
C GLY A 8 -22.46 0.55 -7.41
N PHE A 9 -22.32 1.58 -6.58
CA PHE A 9 -23.36 2.60 -6.43
C PHE A 9 -23.55 3.43 -7.71
N PHE A 10 -22.45 3.89 -8.34
CA PHE A 10 -22.53 4.67 -9.58
C PHE A 10 -23.09 3.86 -10.75
N VAL A 11 -22.69 2.58 -10.90
CA VAL A 11 -23.24 1.70 -11.95
C VAL A 11 -24.74 1.50 -11.76
N THR A 12 -25.19 1.30 -10.53
CA THR A 12 -26.61 1.10 -10.21
C THR A 12 -27.43 2.36 -10.46
N LEU A 13 -26.93 3.52 -10.03
CA LEU A 13 -27.59 4.81 -10.26
C LEU A 13 -27.75 5.10 -11.76
N ILE A 14 -26.71 4.84 -12.55
CA ILE A 14 -26.72 5.08 -14.00
C ILE A 14 -27.64 4.10 -14.73
N LEU A 15 -27.68 2.82 -14.33
CA LEU A 15 -28.62 1.84 -14.88
C LEU A 15 -30.07 2.25 -14.61
N VAL A 16 -30.38 2.68 -13.39
CA VAL A 16 -31.74 3.14 -13.02
C VAL A 16 -32.12 4.37 -13.85
N VAL A 17 -31.25 5.38 -13.92
CA VAL A 17 -31.51 6.61 -14.70
C VAL A 17 -31.62 6.29 -16.19
N GLY A 18 -30.76 5.42 -16.74
CA GLY A 18 -30.78 5.01 -18.14
C GLY A 18 -32.05 4.25 -18.52
N ILE A 19 -32.52 3.34 -17.66
CA ILE A 19 -33.78 2.61 -17.84
C ILE A 19 -34.97 3.58 -17.77
N SER A 20 -34.99 4.50 -16.80
CA SER A 20 -36.05 5.51 -16.66
C SER A 20 -36.14 6.43 -17.87
N ILE A 21 -35.00 6.88 -18.40
CA ILE A 21 -34.93 7.69 -19.63
C ILE A 21 -35.45 6.88 -20.83
N THR A 22 -35.07 5.59 -20.92
CA THR A 22 -35.54 4.71 -22.01
C THR A 22 -37.05 4.49 -21.96
N ALA A 23 -37.60 4.26 -20.76
CA ALA A 23 -39.05 4.12 -20.56
C ALA A 23 -39.80 5.40 -20.95
N PHE A 24 -39.27 6.58 -20.56
CA PHE A 24 -39.83 7.87 -20.92
C PHE A 24 -39.78 8.12 -22.43
N ILE A 25 -38.67 7.81 -23.09
CA ILE A 25 -38.50 7.94 -24.54
C ILE A 25 -39.50 7.04 -25.28
N ASN A 26 -39.66 5.78 -24.87
CA ASN A 26 -40.61 4.87 -25.51
C ASN A 26 -42.07 5.34 -25.34
N GLN A 27 -42.40 5.91 -24.16
CA GLN A 27 -43.70 6.49 -23.90
C GLN A 27 -43.98 7.73 -24.79
N VAL A 28 -43.00 8.61 -24.96
CA VAL A 28 -43.09 9.81 -25.82
C VAL A 28 -43.09 9.45 -27.32
N ALA A 29 -42.27 8.47 -27.73
CA ALA A 29 -42.18 8.00 -29.12
C ALA A 29 -43.48 7.34 -29.60
N SER A 30 -44.29 6.78 -28.70
CA SER A 30 -45.63 6.28 -29.04
C SER A 30 -46.63 7.37 -29.42
N LYS A 31 -46.28 8.66 -29.23
CA LYS A 31 -47.21 9.79 -29.37
C LYS A 31 -46.88 10.82 -30.46
N GLU A 32 -45.66 10.88 -31.01
CA GLU A 32 -45.30 11.86 -32.06
C GLU A 32 -44.38 11.35 -33.17
N GLU A 33 -44.68 11.76 -34.41
CA GLU A 33 -44.07 11.33 -35.66
C GLU A 33 -42.65 11.89 -35.90
N GLY A 34 -41.72 10.99 -36.23
CA GLY A 34 -40.59 11.22 -37.15
C GLY A 34 -39.38 12.02 -36.65
N PHE A 35 -39.54 13.29 -36.26
CA PHE A 35 -38.42 14.20 -36.00
C PHE A 35 -37.83 14.03 -34.58
N PHE A 36 -38.69 13.92 -33.58
CA PHE A 36 -38.31 13.77 -32.18
C PHE A 36 -37.55 12.45 -31.95
N ILE A 37 -38.02 11.36 -32.56
CA ILE A 37 -37.42 10.02 -32.47
C ILE A 37 -35.99 10.00 -33.01
N LYS A 38 -35.71 10.77 -34.08
CA LYS A 38 -34.38 10.81 -34.72
C LYS A 38 -33.37 11.60 -33.88
N GLN A 39 -33.79 12.72 -33.27
CA GLN A 39 -32.96 13.46 -32.32
C GLN A 39 -32.66 12.64 -31.08
N VAL A 40 -33.67 11.99 -30.49
CA VAL A 40 -33.52 11.19 -29.28
C VAL A 40 -32.57 10.00 -29.49
N ARG A 41 -32.69 9.27 -30.61
CA ARG A 41 -31.73 8.20 -30.95
C ARG A 41 -30.29 8.72 -31.08
N LYS A 42 -30.11 9.92 -31.64
CA LYS A 42 -28.79 10.55 -31.79
C LYS A 42 -28.15 10.86 -30.44
N TYR A 43 -28.92 11.41 -29.49
CA TYR A 43 -28.41 11.67 -28.13
C TYR A 43 -28.13 10.39 -27.34
N TYR A 44 -28.94 9.35 -27.53
CA TYR A 44 -28.71 8.04 -26.90
C TYR A 44 -27.44 7.35 -27.43
N ALA A 45 -27.20 7.41 -28.75
CA ALA A 45 -25.94 6.93 -29.32
C ALA A 45 -24.74 7.73 -28.77
N LEU A 46 -24.89 9.05 -28.62
CA LEU A 46 -23.85 9.91 -28.08
C LEU A 46 -23.52 9.59 -26.61
N SER A 47 -24.53 9.28 -25.79
CA SER A 47 -24.32 8.92 -24.37
C SER A 47 -23.62 7.57 -24.21
N ILE A 48 -23.93 6.59 -25.06
CA ILE A 48 -23.20 5.30 -25.10
C ILE A 48 -21.73 5.51 -25.48
N VAL A 49 -21.46 6.32 -26.51
CA VAL A 49 -20.09 6.63 -26.94
C VAL A 49 -19.32 7.32 -25.82
N PHE A 50 -19.94 8.29 -25.14
CA PHE A 50 -19.33 8.96 -23.99
C PHE A 50 -19.04 8.00 -22.83
N PHE A 51 -19.94 7.04 -22.57
CA PHE A 51 -19.73 6.01 -21.56
C PHE A 51 -18.56 5.08 -21.90
N LEU A 52 -18.44 4.63 -23.16
CA LEU A 52 -17.32 3.81 -23.60
C LEU A 52 -15.99 4.57 -23.47
N LEU A 53 -15.98 5.86 -23.81
CA LEU A 53 -14.82 6.73 -23.63
C LEU A 53 -14.45 6.90 -22.15
N PHE A 54 -15.44 7.09 -21.28
CA PHE A 54 -15.24 7.21 -19.83
C PHE A 54 -14.73 5.90 -19.22
N ALA A 55 -15.30 4.75 -19.60
CA ALA A 55 -14.85 3.44 -19.15
C ALA A 55 -13.43 3.14 -19.63
N ALA A 56 -13.09 3.46 -20.88
CA ALA A 56 -11.75 3.27 -21.43
C ALA A 56 -10.72 4.17 -20.72
N THR A 57 -11.00 5.45 -20.53
CA THR A 57 -10.13 6.38 -19.80
C THR A 57 -9.93 5.97 -18.33
N ARG A 58 -10.95 5.39 -17.68
CA ARG A 58 -10.83 4.84 -16.33
C ARG A 58 -10.04 3.53 -16.28
N MET A 59 -10.18 2.64 -17.25
CA MET A 59 -9.33 1.43 -17.34
C MET A 59 -7.86 1.81 -17.52
N ILE A 60 -7.58 2.83 -18.33
CA ILE A 60 -6.23 3.40 -18.48
C ILE A 60 -5.75 4.02 -17.15
N TYR A 61 -6.60 4.76 -16.44
CA TYR A 61 -6.22 5.34 -15.15
C TYR A 61 -5.90 4.28 -14.09
N VAL A 62 -6.68 3.18 -14.03
CA VAL A 62 -6.44 2.07 -13.09
C VAL A 62 -5.20 1.25 -13.48
N SER A 63 -4.89 1.11 -14.76
CA SER A 63 -3.68 0.42 -15.21
C SER A 63 -2.41 1.27 -15.06
N VAL A 64 -2.52 2.60 -15.14
CA VAL A 64 -1.39 3.54 -14.94
C VAL A 64 -1.19 3.89 -13.47
N ALA A 65 -2.24 3.80 -12.63
CA ALA A 65 -2.15 3.88 -11.18
C ALA A 65 -1.55 2.59 -10.60
N ASP A 66 -0.34 2.28 -11.01
CA ASP A 66 0.53 1.38 -10.29
C ASP A 66 0.80 2.03 -8.93
N VAL A 67 0.02 1.63 -7.92
CA VAL A 67 0.09 2.15 -6.55
C VAL A 67 1.51 1.97 -5.96
N SER A 68 2.35 1.17 -6.60
CA SER A 68 3.76 0.98 -6.29
C SER A 68 4.66 2.19 -6.59
N ASN A 69 4.21 3.17 -7.39
CA ASN A 69 4.99 4.35 -7.79
C ASN A 69 4.42 5.70 -7.32
N ILE A 70 3.38 5.69 -6.47
CA ILE A 70 2.96 6.92 -5.79
C ILE A 70 4.04 7.29 -4.78
N PRO A 71 4.69 8.46 -4.88
CA PRO A 71 5.68 8.87 -3.90
C PRO A 71 5.01 8.93 -2.53
N ILE A 72 5.54 8.15 -1.59
CA ILE A 72 5.00 8.13 -0.24
C ILE A 72 5.31 9.47 0.41
N VAL A 73 4.29 10.08 0.99
CA VAL A 73 4.45 11.26 1.83
C VAL A 73 5.24 10.86 3.07
N ASP A 74 6.26 11.65 3.42
CA ASP A 74 7.07 11.46 4.62
C ASP A 74 6.19 11.22 5.86
N GLY A 75 6.51 10.20 6.65
CA GLY A 75 5.71 9.75 7.79
C GLY A 75 4.63 8.69 7.49
N MET A 76 4.34 8.35 6.23
CA MET A 76 3.35 7.33 5.86
C MET A 76 3.98 5.95 5.58
N ALA A 77 3.18 4.89 5.72
CA ALA A 77 3.53 3.54 5.29
C ALA A 77 2.30 2.82 4.73
N ILE A 78 2.49 2.00 3.69
CA ILE A 78 1.43 1.26 3.01
C ILE A 78 1.59 -0.24 3.28
N GLY A 79 0.51 -0.87 3.74
CA GLY A 79 0.50 -2.30 4.05
C GLY A 79 1.53 -2.67 5.12
N ALA A 80 1.70 -1.80 6.12
CA ALA A 80 2.68 -2.00 7.18
C ALA A 80 2.12 -2.85 8.31
N GLU A 81 2.85 -3.89 8.69
CA GLU A 81 2.61 -4.69 9.87
C GLU A 81 3.83 -4.59 10.79
N HIS A 82 3.58 -4.48 12.09
CA HIS A 82 4.63 -4.47 13.10
C HIS A 82 4.20 -5.35 14.26
N SER A 83 5.14 -6.16 14.76
CA SER A 83 4.92 -7.05 15.90
C SER A 83 6.15 -7.03 16.80
N LEU A 84 5.92 -7.01 18.10
CA LEU A 84 6.94 -7.25 19.11
C LEU A 84 6.48 -8.40 19.99
N THR A 85 7.34 -9.41 20.12
CA THR A 85 7.22 -10.46 21.14
C THR A 85 8.38 -10.35 22.13
N GLU A 86 8.49 -11.29 23.07
CA GLU A 86 9.57 -11.28 24.07
C GLU A 86 10.98 -11.36 23.46
N ASN A 87 11.12 -11.96 22.28
CA ASN A 87 12.42 -12.25 21.65
C ASN A 87 12.48 -11.98 20.15
N GLN A 88 11.48 -11.29 19.60
CA GLN A 88 11.38 -11.03 18.18
C GLN A 88 10.72 -9.67 17.93
N PHE A 89 11.35 -8.89 17.06
CA PHE A 89 10.80 -7.68 16.48
C PHE A 89 10.63 -7.88 14.97
N LEU A 90 9.40 -7.75 14.48
CA LEU A 90 9.05 -7.94 13.08
C LEU A 90 8.42 -6.66 12.53
N VAL A 91 8.87 -6.26 11.34
CA VAL A 91 8.31 -5.14 10.58
C VAL A 91 8.22 -5.55 9.12
N SER A 92 7.03 -5.51 8.53
CA SER A 92 6.82 -5.69 7.10
C SER A 92 6.07 -4.50 6.51
N TYR A 93 6.37 -4.12 5.27
CA TYR A 93 5.65 -3.08 4.55
C TYR A 93 5.81 -3.21 3.04
N LYS A 94 4.79 -2.80 2.28
CA LYS A 94 4.92 -2.69 0.82
C LYS A 94 5.80 -1.52 0.43
N THR A 95 5.64 -0.40 1.12
CA THR A 95 6.45 0.80 0.93
C THR A 95 6.32 1.68 2.17
N ALA A 96 7.40 2.34 2.61
CA ALA A 96 7.38 3.19 3.81
C ALA A 96 8.25 4.44 3.66
N GLY A 97 7.70 5.60 3.98
CA GLY A 97 8.39 6.89 4.12
C GLY A 97 8.63 7.26 5.58
N ARG A 98 8.66 6.27 6.48
CA ARG A 98 8.89 6.44 7.91
C ARG A 98 9.81 5.35 8.45
N SER A 99 10.46 5.64 9.56
CA SER A 99 11.16 4.66 10.36
C SER A 99 10.22 3.89 11.29
N PHE A 100 10.62 2.69 11.70
CA PHE A 100 9.98 1.94 12.77
C PHE A 100 10.97 1.78 13.92
N ARG A 101 10.58 2.25 15.11
CA ARG A 101 11.45 2.25 16.28
C ARG A 101 10.86 1.36 17.36
N GLN A 102 11.73 0.62 18.04
CA GLN A 102 11.33 -0.16 19.20
C GLN A 102 12.47 -0.30 20.21
N THR A 103 12.17 -0.21 21.49
CA THR A 103 13.11 -0.53 22.56
C THR A 103 12.94 -2.00 22.95
N ILE A 104 14.04 -2.74 22.97
CA ILE A 104 14.06 -4.15 23.38
C ILE A 104 14.97 -4.33 24.58
N LYS A 105 14.74 -5.39 25.36
CA LYS A 105 15.59 -5.76 26.50
C LYS A 105 16.29 -7.07 26.21
N ILE A 106 17.61 -7.03 26.12
CA ILE A 106 18.47 -8.17 25.79
C ILE A 106 19.25 -8.59 27.05
N LYS A 107 19.35 -9.90 27.32
CA LYS A 107 20.22 -10.47 28.36
C LYS A 107 21.63 -10.72 27.84
N GLU A 108 22.57 -10.91 28.76
CA GLU A 108 23.98 -11.11 28.40
C GLU A 108 24.17 -12.32 27.48
N GLU A 109 23.49 -13.43 27.77
CA GLU A 109 23.54 -14.65 26.94
C GLU A 109 22.89 -14.53 25.55
N GLU A 110 22.06 -13.51 25.34
CA GLU A 110 21.31 -13.28 24.09
C GLU A 110 22.10 -12.37 23.12
N LEU A 111 23.12 -11.62 23.60
CA LEU A 111 23.91 -10.70 22.78
C LEU A 111 24.68 -11.39 21.65
N GLU A 112 25.18 -12.60 21.87
CA GLU A 112 25.97 -13.32 20.85
C GLU A 112 25.09 -13.95 19.75
N GLN A 113 23.76 -13.96 19.94
CA GLN A 113 22.81 -14.69 19.09
C GLN A 113 21.77 -13.77 18.43
N VAL A 114 22.01 -12.46 18.38
CA VAL A 114 21.08 -11.54 17.70
C VAL A 114 21.13 -11.78 16.19
N ARG A 115 20.08 -12.41 15.66
CA ARG A 115 19.91 -12.68 14.24
C ARG A 115 19.02 -11.63 13.60
N VAL A 116 19.39 -11.19 12.41
CA VAL A 116 18.57 -10.34 11.55
C VAL A 116 18.32 -11.07 10.25
N ALA A 117 17.04 -11.15 9.87
CA ALA A 117 16.63 -11.58 8.54
C ALA A 117 15.86 -10.44 7.89
N CYS A 118 16.24 -10.05 6.68
CA CYS A 118 15.61 -8.96 5.97
C CYS A 118 15.53 -9.29 4.48
N THR A 119 14.36 -9.08 3.91
CA THR A 119 14.11 -9.16 2.48
C THR A 119 13.61 -7.81 1.96
N ALA A 120 14.10 -7.40 0.79
CA ALA A 120 13.67 -6.21 0.09
C ALA A 120 13.77 -6.44 -1.41
N LYS A 121 12.69 -6.18 -2.14
CA LYS A 121 12.66 -6.35 -3.60
C LYS A 121 13.35 -5.21 -4.34
N GLU A 122 13.24 -4.00 -3.82
CA GLU A 122 13.88 -2.79 -4.33
C GLU A 122 14.43 -1.98 -3.14
N GLY A 123 15.40 -1.10 -3.42
CA GLY A 123 15.96 -0.15 -2.47
C GLY A 123 16.85 -0.78 -1.40
N GLU A 124 17.17 0.03 -0.37
CA GLU A 124 18.03 -0.39 0.74
C GLU A 124 17.30 -0.29 2.08
N VAL A 125 17.58 -1.22 2.98
CA VAL A 125 17.03 -1.28 4.34
C VAL A 125 18.17 -1.29 5.35
N PHE A 126 18.02 -0.46 6.38
CA PHE A 126 19.00 -0.28 7.43
C PHE A 126 18.40 -0.56 8.80
N LEU A 127 19.20 -1.21 9.65
CA LEU A 127 18.92 -1.37 11.07
C LEU A 127 19.92 -0.53 11.86
N LYS A 128 19.42 0.46 12.59
CA LYS A 128 20.18 1.24 13.55
C LYS A 128 19.91 0.73 14.96
N MET A 129 20.98 0.57 15.72
CA MET A 129 20.96 0.13 17.11
C MET A 129 21.65 1.18 17.97
N THR A 130 20.99 1.60 19.05
CA THR A 130 21.51 2.64 19.95
C THR A 130 21.33 2.22 21.40
N GLN A 131 22.41 2.31 22.18
CA GLN A 131 22.41 2.11 23.63
C GLN A 131 23.38 3.11 24.26
N GLN A 132 22.87 4.02 25.09
CA GLN A 132 23.66 5.10 25.70
C GLN A 132 24.43 5.90 24.63
N ALA A 133 25.78 5.87 24.66
CA ALA A 133 26.65 6.53 23.69
C ALA A 133 27.03 5.63 22.48
N THR A 134 26.71 4.33 22.53
CA THR A 134 26.99 3.39 21.45
C THR A 134 25.90 3.48 20.39
N GLU A 135 26.31 3.73 19.15
CA GLU A 135 25.44 3.71 17.98
C GLU A 135 26.10 2.89 16.87
N LYS A 136 25.35 1.92 16.31
CA LYS A 136 25.76 1.18 15.12
C LYS A 136 24.63 1.15 14.10
N THR A 137 24.99 1.23 12.82
CA THR A 137 24.06 1.11 11.70
C THR A 137 24.52 0.00 10.79
N PHE A 138 23.61 -0.93 10.50
CA PHE A 138 23.83 -2.08 9.63
C PHE A 138 22.98 -1.92 8.37
N ASN A 139 23.59 -2.07 7.20
CA ASN A 139 22.84 -2.31 5.98
C ASN A 139 22.39 -3.78 6.01
N VAL A 140 21.10 -4.01 6.10
CA VAL A 140 20.50 -5.36 6.23
C VAL A 140 19.74 -5.75 4.97
N THR A 141 19.92 -5.03 3.86
CA THR A 141 19.24 -5.32 2.60
C THR A 141 19.55 -6.75 2.14
N ASN A 142 18.52 -7.60 2.05
CA ASN A 142 18.64 -9.01 1.67
C ASN A 142 19.67 -9.80 2.51
N PHE A 143 19.75 -9.47 3.80
CA PHE A 143 20.63 -10.10 4.77
C PHE A 143 19.90 -11.18 5.58
N ASP A 144 20.59 -12.29 5.86
CA ASP A 144 20.16 -13.28 6.85
C ASP A 144 21.38 -13.79 7.62
N GLY A 145 21.48 -13.42 8.90
CA GLY A 145 22.62 -13.82 9.72
C GLY A 145 22.67 -13.15 11.10
N ILE A 146 23.73 -13.44 11.84
CA ILE A 146 24.01 -12.86 13.16
C ILE A 146 24.73 -11.51 12.98
N ILE A 147 24.33 -10.50 13.76
CA ILE A 147 24.92 -9.16 13.72
C ILE A 147 25.97 -8.96 14.82
N ASP A 148 26.96 -8.10 14.55
CA ASP A 148 28.03 -7.80 15.52
C ASP A 148 27.55 -6.89 16.66
N MET A 149 27.31 -7.51 17.81
CA MET A 149 26.90 -6.84 19.05
C MET A 149 28.06 -6.28 19.89
N LYS A 150 29.31 -6.28 19.38
CA LYS A 150 30.47 -5.74 20.11
C LYS A 150 30.25 -4.28 20.53
N GLY A 151 30.38 -4.00 21.83
CA GLY A 151 30.19 -2.65 22.40
C GLY A 151 28.77 -2.35 22.86
N PHE A 152 27.83 -3.30 22.68
CA PHE A 152 26.55 -3.32 23.39
C PHE A 152 26.66 -4.21 24.64
N HIS A 153 25.81 -3.94 25.62
CA HIS A 153 25.73 -4.65 26.89
C HIS A 153 24.29 -5.10 27.16
N ALA A 154 24.11 -6.07 28.06
CA ALA A 154 22.78 -6.47 28.51
C ALA A 154 21.98 -5.26 29.04
N GLY A 155 20.69 -5.23 28.75
CA GLY A 155 19.79 -4.15 29.09
C GLY A 155 18.96 -3.67 27.91
N GLU A 156 18.55 -2.41 27.96
CA GLU A 156 17.72 -1.79 26.94
C GLU A 156 18.56 -1.37 25.73
N ILE A 157 18.11 -1.76 24.53
CA ILE A 157 18.69 -1.37 23.26
C ILE A 157 17.57 -0.84 22.37
N ASN A 158 17.76 0.34 21.79
CA ASN A 158 16.84 0.93 20.85
C ASN A 158 17.15 0.42 19.44
N LEU A 159 16.15 -0.17 18.80
CA LEU A 159 16.17 -0.57 17.39
C LEU A 159 15.43 0.49 16.57
N GLU A 160 15.98 0.84 15.42
CA GLU A 160 15.33 1.67 14.42
C GLU A 160 15.55 1.05 13.04
N THR A 161 14.48 0.67 12.36
CA THR A 161 14.55 0.31 10.95
C THR A 161 14.15 1.51 10.10
N TYR A 162 14.94 1.80 9.09
CA TYR A 162 14.65 2.82 8.09
C TYR A 162 15.10 2.34 6.72
N ASN A 163 14.63 2.99 5.66
CA ASN A 163 14.90 2.55 4.30
C ASN A 163 15.22 3.72 3.38
N LYS A 164 15.83 3.38 2.24
CA LYS A 164 16.02 4.28 1.11
C LYS A 164 15.31 3.67 -0.10
N GLN A 165 14.10 4.20 -0.37
CA GLN A 165 13.27 3.81 -1.52
C GLN A 165 12.99 2.30 -1.57
N ALA A 166 12.85 1.64 -0.40
CA ALA A 166 12.67 0.20 -0.36
C ALA A 166 11.21 -0.23 -0.55
N LYS A 167 11.00 -1.32 -1.29
CA LYS A 167 9.68 -1.89 -1.55
C LYS A 167 9.61 -3.37 -1.21
N GLU A 168 8.42 -3.81 -0.82
CA GLU A 168 8.11 -5.18 -0.41
C GLU A 168 9.12 -5.68 0.63
N VAL A 169 9.21 -4.97 1.75
CA VAL A 169 10.20 -5.20 2.80
C VAL A 169 9.62 -6.06 3.91
N SER A 170 10.42 -6.98 4.42
CA SER A 170 10.20 -7.66 5.70
C SER A 170 11.52 -7.69 6.46
N VAL A 171 11.54 -7.12 7.67
CA VAL A 171 12.68 -7.13 8.59
C VAL A 171 12.28 -7.85 9.86
N GLU A 172 13.07 -8.81 10.26
CA GLU A 172 12.91 -9.59 11.46
C GLU A 172 14.23 -9.54 12.26
N VAL A 173 14.14 -9.16 13.53
CA VAL A 173 15.23 -9.19 14.49
C VAL A 173 14.86 -10.17 15.59
N ILE A 174 15.69 -11.18 15.84
CA ILE A 174 15.47 -12.24 16.82
C ILE A 174 16.64 -12.27 17.80
N TRP A 175 16.35 -12.32 19.09
CA TRP A 175 17.34 -12.55 20.15
C TRP A 175 16.87 -13.73 21.00
N LYS A 176 17.15 -14.95 20.50
CA LYS A 176 16.80 -16.20 21.18
C LYS A 176 18.06 -16.86 21.73
N ARG A 177 17.88 -17.56 22.84
CA ARG A 177 18.91 -18.35 23.52
C ARG A 177 19.09 -19.70 22.86
#